data_AF-A0A816PGZ4-F1
#
_entry.id   AF-A0A816PGZ4-F1
#
_cell.length_a   1.000
_cell.length_b   1.000
_cell.length_c   1.000
_cell.angle_alpha   90.00
_cell.angle_beta   90.00
_cell.angle_gamma   90.00
#
_symmetry.space_group_name_H-M   'P 1'
#
loop_
_entity.id
_entity.type
_entity.pdbx_description
1 polymer ?
#
loop_
_entity_poly.entity_id
_entity_poly.type
_entity_poly.pdbx_seq_one_letter_code
_entity_poly.pdbx_strand_id
1 'polypeptide(L)'
;MLDFLELKQIGGLKTEAIIRLSRFVMRNNYFLYEGQYYHQIRGGAMGSLLTLTIANCHMFFFERNIVKQITNAGENIIADLFTKVYHKPPYEPYYLQFNSVHPLHMKKNIPFAMFLRAIRYCSTFKAFLDERDDLRMALLLNKYPRKFIDNQFNRVLKKCNIAQLLTI
;
A
#
# COMPACT_ATOMS: atom_id res chain seq x y z
N MET A 1 -28.92 5.37 -16.32
CA MET A 1 -28.08 6.30 -15.52
C MET A 1 -26.61 5.83 -15.50
N LEU A 2 -26.09 5.35 -16.63
CA LEU A 2 -24.65 5.20 -16.92
C LEU A 2 -24.34 5.58 -18.38
N ASP A 3 -25.32 6.19 -19.05
CA ASP A 3 -25.37 6.42 -20.50
C ASP A 3 -24.45 7.55 -20.97
N PHE A 4 -23.85 8.32 -20.04
CA PHE A 4 -22.89 9.39 -20.32
C PHE A 4 -21.44 8.89 -20.41
N LEU A 5 -21.19 7.62 -20.11
CA LEU A 5 -19.88 7.02 -20.25
C LEU A 5 -19.86 6.33 -21.63
N GLU A 6 -19.13 6.86 -22.59
CA GLU A 6 -18.90 6.23 -23.91
C GLU A 6 -18.02 4.97 -23.73
N LEU A 7 -18.59 3.93 -23.16
CA LEU A 7 -17.81 2.81 -22.64
C LEU A 7 -17.39 1.86 -23.77
N LYS A 8 -16.08 1.77 -24.00
CA LYS A 8 -15.45 0.83 -24.95
C LYS A 8 -15.80 -0.63 -24.62
N GLN A 9 -15.89 -1.48 -25.65
CA GLN A 9 -16.02 -2.93 -25.49
C GLN A 9 -14.63 -3.54 -25.28
N ILE A 10 -14.52 -4.45 -24.30
CA ILE A 10 -13.30 -5.24 -24.08
C ILE A 10 -13.71 -6.71 -24.25
N GLY A 11 -13.22 -7.38 -25.30
CA GLY A 11 -13.46 -8.81 -25.53
C GLY A 11 -14.94 -9.21 -25.68
N GLY A 12 -15.80 -8.31 -26.16
CA GLY A 12 -17.25 -8.56 -26.31
C GLY A 12 -18.08 -8.32 -25.04
N LEU A 13 -17.46 -8.06 -23.88
CA LEU A 13 -18.18 -7.66 -22.68
C LEU A 13 -18.45 -6.15 -22.71
N LYS A 14 -19.72 -5.76 -22.56
CA LYS A 14 -20.09 -4.36 -22.34
C LYS A 14 -19.58 -3.93 -20.97
N THR A 15 -18.95 -2.76 -20.89
CA THR A 15 -18.46 -2.24 -19.60
C THR A 15 -19.57 -2.09 -18.56
N GLU A 16 -20.82 -1.87 -19.00
CA GLU A 16 -21.99 -1.90 -18.12
C GLU A 16 -22.09 -3.20 -17.31
N ALA A 17 -21.84 -4.36 -17.94
CA ALA A 17 -21.84 -5.64 -17.24
C ALA A 17 -20.72 -5.69 -16.18
N ILE A 18 -19.53 -5.18 -16.51
CA ILE A 18 -18.40 -5.10 -15.57
C ILE A 18 -18.75 -4.20 -14.38
N ILE A 19 -19.37 -3.05 -14.62
CA ILE A 19 -19.80 -2.12 -13.55
C ILE A 19 -20.86 -2.78 -12.66
N ARG A 20 -21.84 -3.48 -13.24
CA ARG A 20 -22.88 -4.18 -12.48
C ARG A 20 -22.31 -5.29 -11.60
N LEU A 21 -21.41 -6.12 -12.14
CA LEU A 21 -20.73 -7.16 -11.37
C LEU A 21 -19.84 -6.57 -10.27
N SER A 22 -19.10 -5.51 -10.59
CA SER A 22 -18.25 -4.82 -9.62
C SER A 22 -19.08 -4.25 -8.46
N ARG A 23 -20.22 -3.59 -8.76
CA ARG A 23 -21.16 -3.11 -7.75
C ARG A 23 -21.74 -4.24 -6.92
N PHE A 24 -22.06 -5.38 -7.54
CA PHE A 24 -22.57 -6.55 -6.82
C PHE A 24 -21.56 -7.05 -5.79
N VAL A 25 -20.29 -7.23 -6.17
CA VAL A 25 -19.23 -7.67 -5.26
C VAL A 25 -18.99 -6.65 -4.14
N MET A 26 -18.93 -5.36 -4.47
CA MET A 26 -18.68 -4.31 -3.48
C MET A 26 -19.85 -4.07 -2.52
N ARG A 27 -21.09 -4.34 -2.95
CA ARG A 27 -22.29 -4.18 -2.11
C ARG A 27 -22.59 -5.41 -1.26
N ASN A 28 -22.30 -6.62 -1.75
CA ASN A 28 -22.59 -7.87 -1.05
C ASN A 28 -21.36 -8.41 -0.32
N ASN A 29 -20.76 -7.55 0.49
CA ASN A 29 -19.57 -7.88 1.26
C ASN A 29 -19.95 -8.50 2.61
N TYR A 30 -20.05 -9.82 2.65
CA TYR A 30 -20.40 -10.58 3.85
C TYR A 30 -19.22 -11.40 4.35
N PHE A 31 -19.07 -11.50 5.67
CA PHE A 31 -18.11 -12.39 6.32
C PHE A 31 -18.74 -13.17 7.47
N LEU A 32 -18.20 -14.35 7.74
CA LEU A 32 -18.63 -15.23 8.83
C LEU A 32 -17.65 -15.07 10.00
N TYR A 33 -18.15 -14.79 11.19
CA TYR A 33 -17.38 -14.76 12.42
C TYR A 33 -18.19 -15.39 13.55
N GLU A 34 -17.61 -16.36 14.26
CA GLU A 34 -18.27 -17.10 15.35
C GLU A 34 -19.66 -17.68 14.97
N GLY A 35 -19.79 -18.18 13.73
CA GLY A 35 -21.05 -18.76 13.24
C GLY A 35 -22.12 -17.74 12.85
N GLN A 36 -21.83 -16.44 12.93
CA GLN A 36 -22.75 -15.36 12.58
C GLN A 36 -22.29 -14.63 11.31
N TYR A 37 -23.26 -14.27 10.45
CA TYR A 37 -23.01 -13.51 9.24
C TYR A 37 -23.05 -12.01 9.52
N TYR A 38 -22.03 -11.30 9.05
CA TYR A 38 -21.92 -9.85 9.16
C TYR A 38 -21.83 -9.24 7.77
N HIS A 39 -22.51 -8.11 7.58
CA HIS A 39 -22.44 -7.31 6.37
C HIS A 39 -21.54 -6.09 6.59
N GLN A 40 -20.46 -5.99 5.82
CA GLN A 40 -19.57 -4.84 5.89
C GLN A 40 -20.18 -3.65 5.13
N ILE A 41 -20.68 -2.68 5.87
CA ILE A 41 -21.36 -1.48 5.34
C ILE A 41 -20.39 -0.38 4.85
N ARG A 42 -19.11 -0.44 5.22
CA ARG A 42 -18.09 0.56 4.88
C ARG A 42 -16.77 -0.09 4.47
N GLY A 43 -16.25 0.32 3.31
CA GLY A 43 -15.03 -0.24 2.72
C GLY A 43 -15.27 -1.54 1.95
N GLY A 44 -14.20 -2.09 1.38
CA GLY A 44 -14.22 -3.40 0.70
C GLY A 44 -13.68 -4.51 1.58
N ALA A 45 -13.96 -5.76 1.18
CA ALA A 45 -13.53 -6.95 1.89
C ALA A 45 -12.01 -7.09 1.78
N MET A 46 -11.32 -7.26 2.92
CA MET A 46 -9.90 -7.57 2.87
C MET A 46 -9.70 -8.94 2.20
N GLY A 47 -8.78 -9.02 1.23
CA GLY A 47 -8.54 -10.23 0.45
C GLY A 47 -9.39 -10.38 -0.81
N SER A 48 -10.38 -9.51 -1.04
CA SER A 48 -11.10 -9.48 -2.31
C SER A 48 -10.20 -8.96 -3.45
N LEU A 49 -10.10 -9.75 -4.52
CA LEU A 49 -9.32 -9.41 -5.73
C LEU A 49 -9.75 -8.07 -6.35
N LEU A 50 -11.03 -7.72 -6.25
CA LEU A 50 -11.57 -6.48 -6.80
C LEU A 50 -11.31 -5.28 -5.88
N THR A 51 -11.33 -5.49 -4.56
CA THR A 51 -11.23 -4.41 -3.58
C THR A 51 -9.94 -3.61 -3.72
N LEU A 52 -8.81 -4.29 -4.00
CA LEU A 52 -7.53 -3.61 -4.22
C LEU A 52 -7.57 -2.66 -5.43
N THR A 53 -8.13 -3.11 -6.55
CA THR A 53 -8.25 -2.29 -7.77
C THR A 53 -9.15 -1.08 -7.54
N ILE A 54 -10.30 -1.28 -6.89
CA ILE A 54 -11.23 -0.19 -6.57
C ILE A 54 -10.61 0.80 -5.57
N ALA A 55 -9.85 0.32 -4.57
CA ALA A 55 -9.14 1.20 -3.63
C ALA A 55 -8.10 2.07 -4.34
N ASN A 56 -7.33 1.51 -5.28
CA ASN A 56 -6.38 2.27 -6.07
C ASN A 56 -7.08 3.33 -6.95
N CYS A 57 -8.19 2.97 -7.59
CA CYS A 57 -9.01 3.93 -8.35
C CYS A 57 -9.54 5.05 -7.44
N HIS A 58 -10.06 4.70 -6.26
CA HIS A 58 -10.57 5.68 -5.31
C HIS A 58 -9.47 6.65 -4.86
N MET A 59 -8.30 6.14 -4.45
CA MET A 59 -7.17 6.97 -4.04
C MET A 59 -6.72 7.91 -5.16
N PHE A 60 -6.64 7.42 -6.39
CA PHE A 60 -6.29 8.25 -7.55
C PHE A 60 -7.24 9.45 -7.76
N PHE A 61 -8.56 9.23 -7.67
CA PHE A 61 -9.53 10.33 -7.81
C PHE A 61 -9.53 11.26 -6.59
N PHE A 62 -9.33 10.71 -5.40
CA PHE A 62 -9.22 11.48 -4.16
C PHE A 62 -7.99 12.41 -4.17
N GLU A 63 -6.82 11.88 -4.50
CA GLU A 63 -5.55 12.60 -4.55
C GLU A 63 -5.57 13.72 -5.59
N ARG A 64 -6.24 13.53 -6.74
CA ARG A 64 -6.40 14.56 -7.77
C ARG A 64 -6.99 15.86 -7.24
N ASN A 65 -7.94 15.79 -6.32
CA ASN A 65 -8.55 16.99 -5.75
C ASN A 65 -7.56 17.75 -4.85
N ILE A 66 -6.76 17.01 -4.07
CA ILE A 66 -5.71 17.59 -3.22
C ILE A 66 -4.64 18.26 -4.08
N VAL A 67 -4.16 17.58 -5.12
CA VAL A 67 -3.16 18.13 -6.04
C VAL A 67 -3.67 19.40 -6.72
N LYS A 68 -4.92 19.42 -7.21
CA LYS A 68 -5.51 20.62 -7.80
C LYS A 68 -5.58 21.80 -6.83
N GLN A 69 -5.93 21.55 -5.57
CA GLN A 69 -5.96 22.61 -4.55
C GLN A 69 -4.57 23.20 -4.32
N ILE A 70 -3.53 22.36 -4.29
CA ILE A 70 -2.13 22.80 -4.14
C ILE A 70 -1.68 23.61 -5.37
N THR A 71 -1.96 23.12 -6.59
CA THR A 71 -1.56 23.81 -7.83
C THR A 71 -2.28 25.16 -8.03
N ASN A 72 -3.55 25.25 -7.64
CA ASN A 72 -4.33 26.48 -7.79
C ASN A 72 -4.06 27.52 -6.69
N ALA A 73 -3.39 27.15 -5.60
CA ALA A 73 -3.17 28.02 -4.44
C ALA A 73 -2.00 29.01 -4.59
N GLY A 74 -1.34 29.10 -5.75
CA GLY A 74 -0.48 30.25 -6.02
C GLY A 74 0.46 30.12 -7.21
N GLU A 75 0.30 31.02 -8.17
CA GLU A 75 1.31 31.38 -9.18
C GLU A 75 2.58 32.02 -8.56
N ASN A 76 2.70 32.11 -7.22
CA ASN A 76 3.85 32.71 -6.53
C ASN A 76 4.39 31.92 -5.32
N ILE A 77 3.92 30.69 -5.07
CA ILE A 77 4.54 29.79 -4.10
C ILE A 77 4.60 28.40 -4.75
N ILE A 78 5.81 27.94 -5.06
CA ILE A 78 6.04 26.54 -5.42
C ILE A 78 5.76 25.74 -4.13
N ALA A 79 4.52 25.31 -3.94
CA ALA A 79 4.13 24.50 -2.80
C ALA A 79 4.59 23.07 -3.03
N ASP A 80 5.75 22.72 -2.44
CA ASP A 80 6.28 21.38 -2.50
C ASP A 80 5.45 20.41 -1.63
N LEU A 81 4.94 19.34 -2.24
CA LEU A 81 4.25 18.26 -1.55
C LEU A 81 5.27 17.24 -1.04
N PHE A 82 5.37 17.10 0.29
CA PHE A 82 6.21 16.09 0.92
C PHE A 82 5.36 14.95 1.47
N THR A 83 5.76 13.72 1.19
CA THR A 83 5.14 12.50 1.70
C THR A 83 6.11 11.75 2.62
N LYS A 84 5.53 11.02 3.57
CA LYS A 84 6.24 10.07 4.44
C LYS A 84 5.36 8.86 4.69
N VAL A 85 5.95 7.75 5.15
CA VAL A 85 5.17 6.62 5.63
C VAL A 85 4.38 7.05 6.87
N TYR A 86 3.08 6.78 6.85
CA TYR A 86 2.20 7.05 7.98
C TYR A 86 1.90 5.75 8.72
N HIS A 87 2.27 5.73 10.01
CA HIS A 87 1.88 4.70 10.96
C HIS A 87 0.69 5.19 11.76
N LYS A 88 -0.39 4.41 11.82
CA LYS A 88 -1.58 4.77 12.62
C LYS A 88 -1.19 4.85 14.11
N PRO A 89 -1.83 5.67 14.94
CA PRO A 89 -1.50 5.74 16.38
C PRO A 89 -1.53 4.39 17.12
N PRO A 90 -2.49 3.46 16.88
CA PRO A 90 -2.45 2.11 17.46
C PRO A 90 -1.55 1.14 16.67
N TYR A 91 -0.58 1.65 15.89
CA TYR A 91 0.34 0.80 15.16
C TYR A 91 1.33 0.17 16.13
N GLU A 92 1.20 -1.13 16.31
CA GLU A 92 2.24 -1.94 16.92
C GLU A 92 3.14 -2.49 15.80
N PRO A 93 4.47 -2.54 16.00
CA PRO A 93 5.42 -3.04 15.01
C PRO A 93 5.37 -4.57 14.90
N TYR A 94 4.18 -5.17 14.83
CA TYR A 94 4.01 -6.60 14.68
C TYR A 94 4.03 -6.99 13.21
N TYR A 95 5.13 -7.62 12.81
CA TYR A 95 5.22 -8.36 11.57
C TYR A 95 5.09 -9.85 11.84
N LEU A 96 5.05 -10.61 10.76
CA LEU A 96 5.18 -12.04 10.84
C LEU A 96 6.48 -12.40 11.57
N GLN A 97 6.40 -13.08 12.71
CA GLN A 97 7.60 -13.49 13.44
C GLN A 97 8.48 -14.39 12.57
N PHE A 98 9.80 -14.22 12.61
CA PHE A 98 10.71 -15.00 11.77
C PHE A 98 10.67 -16.50 12.06
N ASN A 99 10.35 -16.91 13.30
CA ASN A 99 10.29 -18.31 13.72
C ASN A 99 8.93 -18.98 13.46
N SER A 100 7.96 -18.27 12.89
CA SER A 100 6.65 -18.84 12.59
C SER A 100 6.73 -19.98 11.55
N VAL A 101 5.72 -20.85 11.48
CA VAL A 101 5.62 -21.90 10.45
C VAL A 101 5.06 -21.31 9.15
N HIS A 102 5.80 -20.37 8.56
CA HIS A 102 5.46 -19.78 7.27
C HIS A 102 6.60 -19.94 6.26
N PRO A 103 6.28 -20.05 4.96
CA PRO A 103 7.28 -20.19 3.92
C PRO A 103 8.34 -19.08 3.96
N LEU A 104 9.59 -19.44 3.70
CA LEU A 104 10.71 -18.48 3.71
C LEU A 104 10.53 -17.34 2.71
N HIS A 105 9.86 -17.56 1.58
CA HIS A 105 9.64 -16.50 0.59
C HIS A 105 8.75 -15.37 1.16
N MET A 106 7.76 -15.68 2.00
CA MET A 106 6.95 -14.66 2.67
C MET A 106 7.80 -13.84 3.65
N LYS A 107 8.61 -14.53 4.46
CA LYS A 107 9.53 -13.88 5.40
C LYS A 107 10.57 -13.03 4.68
N LYS A 108 11.05 -13.42 3.49
CA LYS A 108 11.93 -12.59 2.65
C LYS A 108 11.20 -11.36 2.10
N ASN A 109 9.95 -11.53 1.68
CA ASN A 109 9.18 -10.46 1.05
C ASN A 109 8.81 -9.33 2.01
N ILE A 110 8.60 -9.61 3.30
CA ILE A 110 8.25 -8.59 4.30
C ILE A 110 9.30 -7.46 4.36
N PRO A 111 10.56 -7.69 4.79
CA PRO A 111 11.57 -6.63 4.85
C PRO A 111 11.84 -6.00 3.47
N PHE A 112 11.78 -6.79 2.39
CA PHE A 112 11.96 -6.27 1.03
C PHE A 112 10.87 -5.25 0.64
N ALA A 113 9.59 -5.62 0.81
CA ALA A 113 8.46 -4.79 0.41
C ALA A 113 8.34 -3.53 1.27
N MET A 114 8.62 -3.65 2.58
CA MET A 114 8.55 -2.52 3.50
C MET A 114 9.66 -1.50 3.26
N PHE A 115 10.89 -1.97 3.04
CA PHE A 115 11.99 -1.06 2.71
C PHE A 115 11.82 -0.41 1.33
N LEU A 116 11.31 -1.16 0.34
CA LEU A 116 10.92 -0.58 -0.95
C LEU A 116 9.82 0.48 -0.79
N ARG A 117 8.87 0.28 0.13
CA ARG A 117 7.84 1.27 0.45
C ARG A 117 8.45 2.53 1.05
N ALA A 118 9.36 2.41 2.01
CA ALA A 118 10.04 3.55 2.62
C ALA A 118 10.74 4.43 1.57
N ILE A 119 11.49 3.82 0.64
CA ILE A 119 12.16 4.54 -0.45
C ILE A 119 11.16 5.27 -1.36
N ARG A 120 10.02 4.64 -1.65
CA ARG A 120 9.04 5.21 -2.59
C ARG A 120 8.13 6.27 -1.98
N TYR A 121 7.86 6.20 -0.68
CA TYR A 121 6.87 7.06 -0.03
C TYR A 121 7.50 8.25 0.68
N CYS A 122 8.77 8.18 1.07
CA CYS A 122 9.44 9.30 1.72
C CYS A 122 10.01 10.26 0.67
N SER A 123 9.54 11.51 0.65
CA SER A 123 10.05 12.55 -0.25
C SER A 123 11.40 13.11 0.20
N THR A 124 11.68 13.07 1.50
CA THR A 124 12.94 13.59 2.06
C THR A 124 13.83 12.46 2.56
N PHE A 125 15.14 12.67 2.44
CA PHE A 125 16.12 11.70 2.92
C PHE A 125 16.02 11.47 4.44
N LYS A 126 15.73 12.53 5.21
CA LYS A 126 15.51 12.41 6.66
C LYS A 126 14.32 11.51 7.00
N ALA A 127 13.17 11.72 6.36
CA ALA A 127 11.99 10.87 6.58
C ALA A 127 12.24 9.40 6.17
N PHE A 128 13.05 9.19 5.14
CA PHE A 128 13.47 7.84 4.75
C PHE A 128 14.38 7.18 5.81
N LEU A 129 15.35 7.91 6.36
CA LEU A 129 16.24 7.40 7.41
C LEU A 129 15.46 7.04 8.68
N ASP A 130 14.55 7.91 9.10
CA ASP A 130 13.70 7.66 10.28
C ASP A 130 12.85 6.39 10.07
N GLU A 131 12.19 6.27 8.91
CA GLU A 131 11.41 5.07 8.57
C GLU A 131 12.29 3.82 8.47
N ARG A 132 13.49 3.91 7.89
CA ARG A 132 14.44 2.79 7.82
C ARG A 132 14.77 2.26 9.20
N ASP A 133 15.05 3.16 10.14
CA ASP A 133 15.46 2.82 11.50
C ASP A 133 14.28 2.18 12.26
N ASP A 134 13.08 2.76 12.14
CA ASP A 134 11.85 2.19 12.68
C ASP A 134 11.57 0.79 12.12
N LEU A 135 11.69 0.60 10.80
CA LEU A 135 11.52 -0.69 10.14
C LEU A 135 12.54 -1.72 10.63
N ARG A 136 13.80 -1.32 10.78
CA ARG A 136 14.87 -2.21 11.25
C ARG A 136 14.58 -2.65 12.68
N MET A 137 14.18 -1.72 13.55
CA MET A 137 13.81 -2.03 14.93
C MET A 137 12.62 -2.98 14.99
N ALA A 138 11.56 -2.70 14.22
CA ALA A 138 10.38 -3.55 14.13
C ALA A 138 10.73 -4.98 13.66
N LEU A 139 11.56 -5.14 12.62
CA LEU A 139 11.98 -6.46 12.16
C LEU A 139 12.81 -7.22 13.20
N LEU A 140 13.70 -6.53 13.93
CA LEU A 140 14.49 -7.13 15.01
C LEU A 140 13.59 -7.60 16.18
N LEU A 141 12.59 -6.81 16.56
CA LEU A 141 11.58 -7.21 17.55
C LEU A 141 10.80 -8.47 17.11
N ASN A 142 10.59 -8.64 15.80
CA ASN A 142 10.00 -9.84 15.21
C ASN A 142 10.99 -10.98 14.94
N LYS A 143 12.17 -10.95 15.59
CA LYS A 143 13.20 -12.00 15.58
C LYS A 143 13.86 -12.24 14.21
N TYR A 144 13.80 -11.29 13.29
CA TYR A 144 14.52 -11.42 12.03
C TYR A 144 16.04 -11.29 12.25
N PRO A 145 16.87 -12.21 11.72
CA PRO A 145 18.32 -12.10 11.83
C PRO A 145 18.85 -10.85 11.14
N ARG A 146 19.79 -10.12 11.75
CA ARG A 146 20.40 -8.88 11.20
C ARG A 146 20.87 -9.04 9.76
N LYS A 147 21.69 -10.06 9.50
CA LYS A 147 22.18 -10.40 8.15
C LYS A 147 21.04 -10.65 7.16
N PHE A 148 19.94 -11.23 7.61
CA PHE A 148 18.78 -11.48 6.76
C PHE A 148 18.10 -10.18 6.34
N ILE A 149 17.92 -9.25 7.29
CA ILE A 149 17.38 -7.90 7.04
C ILE A 149 18.28 -7.17 6.04
N ASP A 150 19.58 -7.11 6.33
CA ASP A 150 20.58 -6.43 5.49
C ASP A 150 20.58 -6.97 4.05
N ASN A 151 20.50 -8.29 3.90
CA ASN A 151 20.40 -8.93 2.59
C ASN A 151 19.15 -8.47 1.82
N GLN A 152 18.00 -8.32 2.49
CA GLN A 152 16.79 -7.85 1.81
C GLN A 152 16.85 -6.35 1.49
N PHE A 153 17.41 -5.52 2.37
CA PHE A 153 17.58 -4.09 2.12
C PHE A 153 18.55 -3.86 0.94
N ASN A 154 19.68 -4.56 0.92
CA ASN A 154 20.63 -4.54 -0.20
C ASN A 154 19.98 -4.91 -1.54
N ARG A 155 19.09 -5.92 -1.56
CA ARG A 155 18.35 -6.30 -2.77
C ARG A 155 17.47 -5.17 -3.29
N VAL A 156 16.83 -4.41 -2.40
CA VAL A 156 16.02 -3.26 -2.80
C VAL A 156 16.90 -2.13 -3.33
N LEU A 157 18.00 -1.78 -2.63
CA LEU A 157 18.92 -0.74 -3.09
C LEU A 157 19.47 -1.04 -4.49
N LYS A 158 19.90 -2.29 -4.71
CA LYS A 158 20.33 -2.76 -6.03
C LYS A 158 19.22 -2.65 -7.07
N LYS A 159 17.96 -2.98 -6.70
CA LYS A 159 16.81 -2.87 -7.61
C LYS A 159 16.47 -1.41 -7.97
N CYS A 160 16.70 -0.48 -7.05
CA CYS A 160 16.46 0.94 -7.24
C CYS A 160 17.67 1.68 -7.84
N ASN A 161 18.75 0.98 -8.20
CA ASN A 161 20.02 1.57 -8.66
C ASN A 161 20.59 2.64 -7.71
N ILE A 162 20.41 2.45 -6.41
CA ILE A 162 20.94 3.35 -5.38
C ILE A 162 22.31 2.81 -4.95
N ALA A 163 23.38 3.54 -5.25
CA ALA A 163 24.71 3.25 -4.71
C ALA A 163 24.69 3.37 -3.18
N GLN A 164 25.31 2.41 -2.49
CA GLN A 164 25.19 2.17 -1.04
C GLN A 164 25.04 3.44 -0.17
N LEU A 165 23.93 3.52 0.56
CA LEU A 165 23.75 4.33 1.79
C LEU A 165 23.60 3.44 3.02
N LEU A 166 24.24 2.27 3.00
CA LEU A 166 24.36 1.39 4.17
C LEU A 166 25.68 1.69 4.86
N THR A 167 25.79 2.89 5.41
CA THR A 167 26.81 3.19 6.41
C THR A 167 26.11 3.64 7.68
N ILE A 168 26.46 2.92 8.75
CA ILE A 168 26.01 2.95 10.15
C ILE A 168 24.67 2.25 10.39
#